data_AF-A0A955CES0-F1
#
_entry.id   AF-A0A955CES0-F1
#
_cell.length_a   1.000
_cell.length_b   1.000
_cell.length_c   1.000
_cell.angle_alpha   90.00
_cell.angle_beta   90.00
_cell.angle_gamma   90.00
#
_symmetry.space_group_name_H-M   'P 1'
#
loop_
_entity.id
_entity.type
_entity.pdbx_description
1 polymer ?
#
loop_
_entity_poly.entity_id
_entity_poly.type
_entity_poly.pdbx_seq_one_letter_code
_entity_poly.pdbx_strand_id
1 'polypeptide(L)'
;MEAVPPHAATPILAGRAQRRVGEIPQCADADCGRTCCDFSRGNYILLYPGELEAAVATGESVAHLQCEPFPEGGHRAICSATNQADCDGGYKPLDCASYPFFPTLDHAGGVAVELKGAKCPLQSWMLAKHARWVRQTWQKILVRHRRLATWIAAARLVGYERCDDASRGVASNSAGDVR
;
A
#
# COMPACT_ATOMS: atom_id res chain seq x y z
N MET A 1 -13.52 28.07 -3.36
CA MET A 1 -13.00 26.71 -3.17
C MET A 1 -13.60 25.86 -4.28
N GLU A 2 -12.90 25.74 -5.41
CA GLU A 2 -13.40 24.94 -6.53
C GLU A 2 -13.20 23.46 -6.23
N ALA A 3 -14.30 22.69 -6.32
CA ALA A 3 -14.27 21.25 -6.20
C ALA A 3 -13.46 20.66 -7.36
N VAL A 4 -12.41 19.91 -7.04
CA VAL A 4 -11.61 19.15 -8.00
C VAL A 4 -12.52 18.08 -8.63
N PRO A 5 -12.64 18.00 -9.96
CA PRO A 5 -13.52 17.04 -10.60
C PRO A 5 -13.05 15.60 -10.30
N PRO A 6 -13.98 14.65 -10.15
CA PRO A 6 -13.66 13.24 -9.97
C PRO A 6 -13.08 12.69 -11.29
N HIS A 7 -11.76 12.78 -11.44
CA HIS A 7 -11.08 11.93 -12.40
C HIS A 7 -11.20 10.51 -11.86
N ALA A 8 -12.21 9.79 -12.34
CA ALA A 8 -12.42 8.38 -12.04
C ALA A 8 -11.11 7.63 -12.32
N ALA A 9 -10.35 7.36 -11.26
CA ALA A 9 -9.23 6.45 -11.34
C ALA A 9 -9.85 5.12 -11.74
N THR A 10 -9.42 4.51 -12.84
CA THR A 10 -9.80 3.11 -13.08
C THR A 10 -9.17 2.30 -11.94
N PRO A 11 -9.95 1.48 -11.21
CA PRO A 11 -9.36 0.69 -10.12
C PRO A 11 -8.34 -0.25 -10.75
N ILE A 12 -7.09 -0.10 -10.34
CA ILE A 12 -5.97 -0.91 -10.86
C ILE A 12 -6.10 -2.37 -10.40
N LEU A 13 -6.92 -2.61 -9.37
CA LEU A 13 -7.30 -3.90 -8.83
C LEU A 13 -8.82 -3.99 -8.90
N ALA A 14 -9.38 -4.60 -9.93
CA ALA A 14 -10.82 -4.85 -10.06
C ALA A 14 -11.07 -6.34 -10.27
N GLY A 15 -12.09 -6.88 -9.62
CA GLY A 15 -12.55 -8.25 -9.77
C GLY A 15 -11.96 -9.24 -8.76
N ARG A 16 -12.44 -10.49 -8.82
CA ARG A 16 -12.13 -11.59 -7.86
C ARG A 16 -10.65 -11.83 -7.57
N ALA A 17 -9.74 -11.42 -8.46
CA ALA A 17 -8.29 -11.49 -8.25
C ALA A 17 -7.81 -10.59 -7.10
N GLN A 18 -8.61 -9.61 -6.67
CA GLN A 18 -8.28 -8.63 -5.64
C GLN A 18 -8.13 -9.21 -4.23
N ARG A 19 -8.79 -10.34 -3.94
CA ARG A 19 -8.91 -10.91 -2.59
C ARG A 19 -7.61 -11.43 -1.98
N ARG A 20 -6.61 -11.75 -2.82
CA ARG A 20 -5.28 -12.22 -2.39
C ARG A 20 -4.15 -11.25 -2.78
N VAL A 21 -4.51 -10.05 -3.21
CA VAL A 21 -3.50 -9.06 -3.58
C VAL A 21 -2.73 -8.64 -2.34
N GLY A 22 -1.41 -8.61 -2.48
CA GLY A 22 -0.50 -8.32 -1.37
C GLY A 22 -0.40 -9.43 -0.33
N GLU A 23 -0.79 -10.68 -0.66
CA GLU A 23 -0.59 -11.81 0.25
C GLU A 23 0.90 -12.10 0.43
N ILE A 24 1.34 -12.11 1.69
CA ILE A 24 2.69 -12.45 2.11
C ILE A 24 2.59 -13.87 2.72
N PRO A 25 3.12 -14.92 2.06
CA PRO A 25 2.98 -16.29 2.53
C PRO A 25 3.43 -16.49 4.00
N GLN A 26 4.51 -15.81 4.38
CA GLN A 26 5.10 -15.86 5.71
C GLN A 26 4.19 -15.26 6.80
N CYS A 27 3.12 -14.53 6.45
CA CYS A 27 2.18 -14.02 7.44
C CYS A 27 1.42 -15.16 8.17
N ALA A 28 1.27 -16.33 7.55
CA ALA A 28 0.68 -17.49 8.21
C ALA A 28 1.52 -17.98 9.40
N ASP A 29 2.85 -17.83 9.30
CA ASP A 29 3.82 -18.33 10.27
C ASP A 29 4.31 -17.24 11.25
N ALA A 30 3.91 -15.98 11.03
CA ALA A 30 4.43 -14.82 11.75
C ALA A 30 3.88 -14.67 13.19
N ASP A 31 2.88 -15.47 13.57
CA ASP A 31 2.14 -15.46 14.85
C ASP A 31 1.86 -14.05 15.42
N CYS A 32 1.57 -13.09 14.54
CA CYS A 32 1.41 -11.68 14.91
C CYS A 32 -0.02 -11.32 15.34
N GLY A 33 -0.92 -12.31 15.43
CA GLY A 33 -2.34 -12.11 15.76
C GLY A 33 -3.08 -11.13 14.85
N ARG A 34 -2.58 -10.87 13.63
CA ARG A 34 -3.08 -9.83 12.72
C ARG A 34 -3.07 -8.41 13.32
N THR A 35 -2.11 -8.11 14.21
CA THR A 35 -1.97 -6.79 14.87
C THR A 35 -1.91 -5.61 13.88
N CYS A 36 -1.49 -5.84 12.63
CA CYS A 36 -1.54 -4.83 11.57
C CYS A 36 -2.95 -4.32 11.24
N CYS A 37 -3.99 -5.10 11.57
CA CYS A 37 -5.38 -4.79 11.34
C CYS A 37 -6.12 -4.42 12.65
N ASP A 38 -5.40 -4.21 13.75
CA ASP A 38 -5.97 -3.66 14.97
C ASP A 38 -6.09 -2.13 14.86
N PHE A 39 -7.28 -1.67 14.48
CA PHE A 39 -7.60 -0.25 14.33
C PHE A 39 -7.98 0.44 15.65
N SER A 40 -8.25 -0.32 16.72
CA SER A 40 -8.54 0.24 18.05
C SER A 40 -7.38 1.06 18.64
N ARG A 41 -6.18 0.83 18.11
CA ARG A 41 -4.92 1.52 18.48
C ARG A 41 -4.63 2.77 17.64
N GLY A 42 -5.64 3.36 17.01
CA GLY A 42 -5.50 4.60 16.23
C GLY A 42 -4.83 4.40 14.85
N ASN A 43 -4.84 3.18 14.31
CA ASN A 43 -4.44 2.95 12.92
C ASN A 43 -5.54 3.40 11.96
N TYR A 44 -5.18 3.61 10.71
CA TYR A 44 -6.12 3.75 9.60
C TYR A 44 -5.46 3.28 8.32
N ILE A 45 -6.29 3.03 7.31
CA ILE A 45 -5.91 2.74 5.94
C ILE A 45 -6.06 4.02 5.13
N LEU A 46 -5.11 4.34 4.27
CA LEU A 46 -5.23 5.42 3.30
C LEU A 46 -5.75 4.89 1.97
N LEU A 47 -6.78 5.56 1.44
CA LEU A 47 -7.25 5.39 0.07
C LEU A 47 -6.83 6.61 -0.73
N TYR A 48 -6.15 6.40 -1.86
CA TYR A 48 -5.71 7.52 -2.68
C TYR A 48 -6.91 8.19 -3.40
N PRO A 49 -6.80 9.46 -3.83
CA PRO A 49 -7.86 10.14 -4.56
C PRO A 49 -8.38 9.32 -5.76
N GLY A 50 -9.67 9.01 -5.75
CA GLY A 50 -10.33 8.22 -6.80
C GLY A 50 -10.40 6.71 -6.52
N GLU A 51 -9.70 6.18 -5.51
CA GLU A 51 -9.66 4.74 -5.23
C GLU A 51 -11.01 4.18 -4.76
N LEU A 52 -11.70 4.90 -3.87
CA LEU A 52 -12.99 4.47 -3.33
C LEU A 52 -14.07 4.48 -4.42
N GLU A 53 -14.09 5.56 -5.20
CA GLU A 53 -15.02 5.75 -6.32
C GLU A 53 -14.81 4.66 -7.39
N ALA A 54 -13.55 4.33 -7.65
CA ALA A 54 -13.15 3.25 -8.54
C ALA A 54 -13.71 1.91 -8.08
N ALA A 55 -13.50 1.54 -6.82
CA ALA A 55 -13.98 0.29 -6.23
C ALA A 55 -15.49 0.13 -6.39
N VAL A 56 -16.24 1.18 -6.02
CA VAL A 56 -17.70 1.22 -6.11
C VAL A 56 -18.17 1.10 -7.56
N ALA A 57 -17.52 1.82 -8.49
CA ALA A 57 -17.86 1.77 -9.92
C ALA A 57 -17.68 0.38 -10.54
N THR A 58 -16.78 -0.45 -9.99
CA THR A 58 -16.59 -1.84 -10.41
C THR A 58 -17.43 -2.87 -9.66
N GLY A 59 -18.34 -2.42 -8.80
CA GLY A 59 -19.24 -3.29 -8.04
C GLY A 59 -18.57 -4.02 -6.88
N GLU A 60 -17.38 -3.58 -6.45
CA GLU A 60 -16.71 -4.13 -5.28
C GLU A 60 -17.40 -3.63 -4.00
N SER A 61 -17.51 -4.51 -2.99
CA SER A 61 -18.13 -4.15 -1.71
C SER A 61 -17.16 -3.38 -0.83
N VAL A 62 -17.50 -2.14 -0.49
CA VAL A 62 -16.76 -1.28 0.45
C VAL A 62 -17.45 -1.14 1.81
N ALA A 63 -18.49 -1.95 2.07
CA ALA A 63 -19.33 -1.82 3.27
C ALA A 63 -18.56 -2.02 4.60
N HIS A 64 -17.43 -2.71 4.57
CA HIS A 64 -16.56 -2.92 5.72
C HIS A 64 -15.61 -1.73 5.98
N LEU A 65 -15.61 -0.70 5.13
CA LEU A 65 -14.74 0.46 5.25
C LEU A 65 -15.54 1.67 5.74
N GLN A 66 -15.23 2.13 6.96
CA GLN A 66 -15.70 3.43 7.45
C GLN A 66 -14.74 4.50 6.94
N CYS A 67 -15.13 5.19 5.86
CA CYS A 67 -14.29 6.16 5.17
C CYS A 67 -14.58 7.59 5.61
N GLU A 68 -13.53 8.36 5.89
CA GLU A 68 -13.57 9.79 6.15
C GLU A 68 -12.66 10.53 5.16
N PRO A 69 -13.04 11.72 4.67
CA PRO A 69 -12.18 12.50 3.77
C PRO A 69 -10.82 12.80 4.39
N PHE A 70 -9.75 12.60 3.61
CA PHE A 70 -8.40 13.01 3.99
C PHE A 70 -8.14 14.44 3.51
N PRO A 71 -7.59 15.36 4.34
CA PRO A 71 -7.41 16.77 3.95
C PRO A 71 -6.58 16.96 2.68
N GLU A 72 -5.61 16.10 2.46
CA GLU A 72 -4.73 16.10 1.28
C GLU A 72 -5.33 15.35 0.07
N GLY A 73 -6.59 14.90 0.18
CA GLY A 73 -7.37 14.21 -0.84
C GLY A 73 -7.48 12.69 -0.61
N GLY A 74 -8.54 12.07 -1.14
CA GLY A 74 -8.82 10.65 -0.89
C GLY A 74 -9.48 10.43 0.47
N HIS A 75 -9.27 9.26 1.07
CA HIS A 75 -9.94 8.89 2.32
C HIS A 75 -8.99 8.25 3.33
N ARG A 76 -9.27 8.44 4.61
CA ARG A 76 -8.83 7.53 5.67
C ARG A 76 -9.95 6.53 5.91
N ALA A 77 -9.63 5.27 6.12
CA ALA A 77 -10.61 4.25 6.40
C ALA A 77 -10.24 3.39 7.60
N ILE A 78 -11.27 3.01 8.35
CA ILE A 78 -11.20 1.95 9.34
C ILE A 78 -11.89 0.72 8.77
N CYS A 79 -11.18 -0.41 8.74
CA CYS A 79 -11.72 -1.67 8.27
C CYS A 79 -12.38 -2.42 9.44
N SER A 80 -13.64 -2.80 9.28
CA SER A 80 -14.41 -3.59 10.23
C SER A 80 -14.58 -5.06 9.82
N ALA A 81 -13.78 -5.53 8.86
CA ALA A 81 -13.86 -6.91 8.39
C ALA A 81 -13.41 -7.90 9.47
N THR A 82 -14.12 -9.02 9.58
CA THR A 82 -13.80 -10.12 10.50
C THR A 82 -12.66 -10.97 9.95
N ASN A 83 -12.74 -11.36 8.67
CA ASN A 83 -11.63 -11.94 7.93
C ASN A 83 -10.83 -10.84 7.24
N GLN A 84 -9.78 -10.40 7.91
CA GLN A 84 -8.92 -9.32 7.45
C GLN A 84 -7.95 -9.75 6.34
N ALA A 85 -7.81 -11.05 6.08
CA ALA A 85 -6.97 -11.54 4.99
C ALA A 85 -7.56 -11.20 3.61
N ASP A 86 -8.89 -11.30 3.47
CA ASP A 86 -9.65 -11.05 2.24
C ASP A 86 -10.77 -9.99 2.40
N CYS A 87 -10.78 -9.26 3.52
CA CYS A 87 -11.73 -8.20 3.84
C CYS A 87 -13.20 -8.66 3.78
N ASP A 88 -13.49 -9.86 4.30
CA ASP A 88 -14.79 -10.54 4.19
C ASP A 88 -15.29 -10.66 2.73
N GLY A 89 -14.35 -10.79 1.79
CA GLY A 89 -14.61 -10.84 0.36
C GLY A 89 -14.94 -9.48 -0.29
N GLY A 90 -14.79 -8.38 0.45
CA GLY A 90 -14.93 -7.01 -0.03
C GLY A 90 -13.66 -6.44 -0.67
N TYR A 91 -13.74 -5.18 -1.07
CA TYR A 91 -12.64 -4.43 -1.66
C TYR A 91 -11.48 -4.28 -0.68
N LYS A 92 -10.28 -4.71 -1.06
CA LYS A 92 -9.08 -4.49 -0.26
C LYS A 92 -8.34 -3.23 -0.76
N PRO A 93 -8.26 -2.15 0.04
CA PRO A 93 -7.51 -0.96 -0.34
C PRO A 93 -6.04 -1.24 -0.62
N LEU A 94 -5.44 -0.46 -1.51
CA LEU A 94 -4.07 -0.67 -1.93
C LEU A 94 -3.08 -0.46 -0.78
N ASP A 95 -3.30 0.50 0.11
CA ASP A 95 -2.48 0.67 1.31
C ASP A 95 -2.53 -0.59 2.20
N CYS A 96 -3.74 -1.12 2.45
CA CYS A 96 -3.91 -2.38 3.18
C CYS A 96 -3.21 -3.56 2.49
N ALA A 97 -3.27 -3.65 1.17
CA ALA A 97 -2.54 -4.66 0.39
C ALA A 97 -1.02 -4.42 0.39
N SER A 98 -0.57 -3.17 0.52
CA SER A 98 0.84 -2.80 0.52
C SER A 98 1.53 -3.05 1.85
N TYR A 99 0.77 -3.04 2.96
CA TYR A 99 1.29 -3.33 4.29
C TYR A 99 2.16 -4.61 4.30
N PRO A 100 3.35 -4.61 4.94
CA PRO A 100 3.87 -3.59 5.84
C PRO A 100 4.58 -2.41 5.18
N PHE A 101 4.50 -2.24 3.87
CA PHE A 101 5.15 -1.13 3.18
C PHE A 101 4.15 -0.04 2.77
N PHE A 102 4.61 1.20 2.83
CA PHE A 102 3.98 2.33 2.16
C PHE A 102 4.97 2.88 1.12
N PRO A 103 4.51 3.27 -0.09
CA PRO A 103 5.42 3.83 -1.10
C PRO A 103 6.06 5.11 -0.58
N THR A 104 7.37 5.25 -0.78
CA THR A 104 8.07 6.54 -0.70
C THR A 104 8.48 6.98 -2.10
N LEU A 105 8.94 8.21 -2.23
CA LEU A 105 9.49 8.73 -3.48
C LEU A 105 11.00 8.90 -3.35
N ASP A 106 11.74 8.45 -4.36
CA ASP A 106 13.17 8.75 -4.48
C ASP A 106 13.41 10.18 -5.00
N HIS A 107 14.67 10.60 -5.06
CA HIS A 107 15.06 11.93 -5.56
C HIS A 107 14.66 12.20 -7.02
N ALA A 108 14.45 11.15 -7.83
CA ALA A 108 13.99 11.25 -9.21
C ALA A 108 12.45 11.18 -9.33
N GLY A 109 11.73 11.07 -8.21
CA GLY A 109 10.27 10.93 -8.18
C GLY A 109 9.78 9.52 -8.54
N GLY A 110 10.67 8.53 -8.54
CA GLY A 110 10.34 7.11 -8.66
C GLY A 110 9.85 6.52 -7.33
N VAL A 111 9.16 5.37 -7.39
CA VAL A 111 8.70 4.69 -6.17
C VAL A 111 9.84 3.96 -5.49
N ALA A 112 10.07 4.32 -4.23
CA ALA A 112 10.89 3.59 -3.28
C ALA A 112 10.01 2.91 -2.20
N VAL A 113 10.59 1.99 -1.43
CA VAL A 113 9.89 1.20 -0.40
C VAL A 113 10.71 1.20 0.88
N GLU A 114 11.01 2.40 1.39
CA GLU A 114 12.01 2.57 2.48
C GLU A 114 11.39 2.53 3.88
N LEU A 115 10.06 2.40 3.96
CA LEU A 115 9.32 2.41 5.20
C LEU A 115 8.64 1.07 5.44
N LYS A 116 8.87 0.48 6.61
CA LYS A 116 8.20 -0.74 7.07
C LYS A 116 7.37 -0.44 8.32
N GLY A 117 6.15 -0.95 8.38
CA GLY A 117 5.29 -0.90 9.55
C GLY A 117 5.92 -1.64 10.73
N ALA A 118 6.11 -0.94 11.84
CA ALA A 118 6.72 -1.43 13.08
C ALA A 118 5.94 -2.60 13.70
N LYS A 119 4.64 -2.70 13.42
CA LYS A 119 3.76 -3.78 13.91
C LYS A 119 4.00 -5.12 13.18
N CYS A 120 4.73 -5.14 12.08
CA CYS A 120 5.02 -6.37 11.35
C CYS A 120 6.30 -7.03 11.88
N PRO A 121 6.23 -8.24 12.46
CA PRO A 121 7.41 -8.91 13.02
C PRO A 121 8.31 -9.53 11.95
N LEU A 122 7.82 -9.68 10.70
CA LEU A 122 8.60 -10.24 9.61
C LEU A 122 9.81 -9.36 9.27
N GLN A 123 10.96 -9.98 9.08
CA GLN A 123 12.19 -9.27 8.76
C GLN A 123 12.19 -8.79 7.30
N SER A 124 12.88 -7.68 7.00
CA SER A 124 12.88 -7.07 5.66
C SER A 124 13.28 -8.04 4.54
N TRP A 125 14.25 -8.93 4.81
CA TRP A 125 14.68 -9.95 3.85
C TRP A 125 13.58 -10.99 3.51
N MET A 126 12.69 -11.29 4.45
CA MET A 126 11.52 -12.16 4.21
C MET A 126 10.48 -11.48 3.31
N LEU A 127 10.51 -10.15 3.25
CA LEU A 127 9.53 -9.31 2.58
C LEU A 127 9.99 -8.85 1.18
N ALA A 128 11.16 -9.29 0.69
CA ALA A 128 11.73 -8.80 -0.56
C ALA A 128 10.81 -8.95 -1.78
N LYS A 129 10.08 -10.07 -1.89
CA LYS A 129 9.09 -10.29 -2.95
C LYS A 129 7.92 -9.30 -2.85
N HIS A 130 7.45 -9.05 -1.64
CA HIS A 130 6.37 -8.11 -1.37
C HIS A 130 6.79 -6.67 -1.64
N ALA A 131 7.98 -6.25 -1.17
CA ALA A 131 8.54 -4.94 -1.46
C ALA A 131 8.62 -4.65 -2.96
N ARG A 132 9.06 -5.65 -3.75
CA ARG A 132 9.08 -5.56 -5.21
C ARG A 132 7.67 -5.39 -5.79
N TRP A 133 6.70 -6.16 -5.30
CA TRP A 133 5.31 -6.06 -5.73
C TRP A 133 4.70 -4.68 -5.41
N VAL A 134 4.92 -4.15 -4.20
CA VAL A 134 4.50 -2.81 -3.78
C VAL A 134 5.11 -1.75 -4.71
N ARG A 135 6.44 -1.78 -4.89
CA ARG A 135 7.14 -0.84 -5.78
C ARG A 135 6.54 -0.83 -7.18
N GLN A 136 6.39 -2.00 -7.79
CA GLN A 136 5.88 -2.12 -9.16
C GLN A 136 4.43 -1.68 -9.28
N THR A 137 3.60 -1.99 -8.28
CA THR A 137 2.18 -1.62 -8.26
C THR A 137 2.05 -0.10 -8.21
N TRP A 138 2.66 0.54 -7.21
CA TRP A 138 2.64 1.99 -7.06
C TRP A 138 3.29 2.73 -8.23
N GLN A 139 4.37 2.20 -8.81
CA GLN A 139 5.00 2.80 -9.99
C GLN A 139 4.03 2.85 -11.18
N LYS A 140 3.27 1.78 -11.42
CA LYS A 140 2.24 1.76 -12.47
C LYS A 140 1.15 2.81 -12.23
N ILE A 141 0.82 3.08 -10.98
CA ILE A 141 -0.16 4.12 -10.63
C ILE A 141 0.42 5.50 -10.90
N LEU A 142 1.64 5.79 -10.43
CA LEU A 142 2.27 7.10 -10.60
C LEU A 142 2.51 7.47 -12.06
N VAL A 143 2.78 6.49 -12.92
CA VAL A 143 2.88 6.71 -14.37
C VAL A 143 1.57 7.26 -14.94
N ARG A 144 0.41 6.80 -14.45
CA ARG A 144 -0.92 7.20 -14.92
C ARG A 144 -1.47 8.42 -14.18
N HIS A 145 -1.13 8.57 -12.91
CA HIS A 145 -1.67 9.57 -11.99
C HIS A 145 -0.53 10.32 -11.30
N ARG A 146 0.21 11.13 -12.06
CA ARG A 146 1.38 11.89 -11.57
C ARG A 146 1.09 12.73 -10.32
N ARG A 147 -0.15 13.24 -10.18
CA ARG A 147 -0.59 14.03 -9.01
C ARG A 147 -0.55 13.24 -7.69
N LEU A 148 -0.59 11.91 -7.75
CA LEU A 148 -0.47 11.08 -6.55
C LEU A 148 0.92 11.15 -5.92
N ALA A 149 1.95 11.62 -6.63
CA ALA A 149 3.26 11.85 -6.03
C ALA A 149 3.18 12.85 -4.86
N THR A 150 2.46 13.96 -5.05
CA THR A 150 2.23 14.96 -3.99
C THR A 150 1.40 14.37 -2.84
N TRP A 151 0.42 13.52 -3.16
CA TRP A 151 -0.40 12.84 -2.14
C TRP A 151 0.43 11.85 -1.30
N ILE A 152 1.28 11.03 -1.94
CA ILE A 152 2.20 10.11 -1.24
C ILE A 152 3.12 10.90 -0.30
N ALA A 153 3.68 12.01 -0.76
CA ALA A 153 4.55 12.85 0.06
C ALA A 153 3.85 13.51 1.25
N ALA A 154 2.53 13.75 1.15
CA ALA A 154 1.72 14.36 2.19
C ALA A 154 1.01 13.32 3.11
N ALA A 155 1.11 12.03 2.78
CA ALA A 155 0.52 10.96 3.56
C ALA A 155 1.09 10.95 4.98
N ARG A 156 0.20 10.93 5.97
CA ARG A 156 0.56 10.82 7.38
C ARG A 156 0.49 9.34 7.75
N LEU A 157 1.61 8.75 8.09
CA LEU A 157 1.70 7.33 8.42
C LEU A 157 1.85 7.14 9.93
N VAL A 158 1.19 6.12 10.47
CA VAL A 158 1.26 5.77 11.90
C VAL A 158 2.03 4.47 12.06
N GLY A 159 3.09 4.49 12.85
CA GLY A 159 3.86 3.28 13.18
C GLY A 159 4.68 2.72 12.03
N TYR A 160 5.26 3.57 11.17
CA TYR A 160 6.22 3.18 10.14
C TYR A 160 7.62 3.64 10.51
N GLU A 161 8.62 2.80 10.23
CA GLU A 161 10.03 3.03 10.51
C GLU A 161 10.85 2.85 9.24
N ARG A 162 12.02 3.49 9.17
CA ARG A 162 12.96 3.27 8.06
C ARG A 162 13.49 1.84 8.10
N CYS A 163 13.55 1.20 6.94
CA CYS A 163 14.18 -0.12 6.80
C CYS A 163 15.46 -0.01 5.96
N ASP A 164 16.56 -0.55 6.49
CA ASP A 164 17.89 -0.37 5.89
C ASP A 164 18.15 -1.19 4.61
N ASP A 165 17.18 -2.02 4.17
CA ASP A 165 17.41 -3.06 3.16
C ASP A 165 16.51 -3.01 1.91
N ALA A 166 15.61 -2.05 1.76
CA ALA A 166 14.70 -2.03 0.60
C ALA A 166 15.29 -1.40 -0.67
N SER A 167 16.39 -0.65 -0.56
CA SER A 167 17.03 0.10 -1.64
C SER A 167 18.25 -0.58 -2.25
N ARG A 168 18.80 -1.66 -1.64
CA ARG A 168 19.97 -2.39 -2.19
C ARG A 168 19.57 -3.49 -3.14
N GLY A 169 19.03 -3.11 -4.29
CA GLY A 169 18.87 -3.98 -5.44
C GLY A 169 19.41 -3.30 -6.69
N VAL A 170 20.65 -3.65 -7.05
CA VAL A 170 21.38 -3.43 -8.32
C VAL A 170 22.39 -2.25 -8.34
N ALA A 171 23.67 -2.58 -8.09
CA ALA A 171 24.92 -2.19 -8.78
C ALA A 171 26.09 -2.54 -7.82
N SER A 172 27.17 -3.26 -8.15
CA SER A 172 27.85 -3.51 -9.43
C SER A 172 28.75 -4.75 -9.29
N ASN A 173 28.63 -5.72 -10.21
CA ASN A 173 29.72 -6.65 -10.50
C ASN A 173 30.78 -5.86 -11.26
N SER A 174 31.79 -5.37 -10.55
CA SER A 174 33.04 -4.92 -11.17
C SER A 174 33.84 -6.16 -11.52
N ALA A 175 34.03 -6.39 -12.82
CA ALA A 175 34.93 -7.40 -13.36
C ALA A 175 36.30 -7.28 -12.68
N GLY A 176 36.71 -8.35 -12.00
CA GLY A 176 38.09 -8.55 -11.57
C GLY A 176 38.90 -9.04 -12.75
N ASP A 177 39.72 -8.15 -13.27
CA ASP A 177 40.76 -8.37 -14.26
C ASP A 177 41.65 -9.56 -13.85
N VAL A 178 41.73 -10.57 -14.71
CA VAL A 178 42.69 -11.68 -14.59
C VAL A 178 44.01 -11.17 -15.17
N ARG A 179 45.03 -11.08 -14.32
CA ARG A 179 46.42 -10.93 -14.74
C ARG A 179 47.01 -12.27 -15.14
#